data_AF-A0A940DG22-F1
#
_entry.id   AF-A0A940DG22-F1
#
_cell.length_a   1.000
_cell.length_b   1.000
_cell.length_c   1.000
_cell.angle_alpha   90.00
_cell.angle_beta   90.00
_cell.angle_gamma   90.00
#
_symmetry.space_group_name_H-M   'P 1'
#
loop_
_entity.id
_entity.type
_entity.pdbx_description
1 polymer ?
#
loop_
_entity_poly.entity_id
_entity_poly.type
_entity_poly.pdbx_seq_one_letter_code
_entity_poly.pdbx_strand_id
1 'polypeptide(L)' 'MTHKNIWSAVDRIAAKMGLSCSGLARACGMDPTAFNKSKRVSKYGKLHWPSGNTLSKIVSVAKLSPEEFGRILRQK' A
#
# COMPACT_ATOMS: atom_id res chain seq x y z
N MET A 1 -8.74 3.63 12.01
CA MET A 1 -7.89 3.42 10.81
C MET A 1 -8.41 4.31 9.70
N THR A 2 -7.57 5.15 9.08
CA THR A 2 -8.00 6.09 8.03
C THR A 2 -7.44 5.68 6.67
N HIS A 3 -8.06 6.16 5.59
CA HIS A 3 -7.59 5.93 4.22
C HIS A 3 -6.14 6.40 4.04
N LYS A 4 -5.84 7.58 4.59
CA LYS A 4 -4.50 8.15 4.61
C LYS A 4 -3.49 7.24 5.31
N ASN A 5 -3.85 6.62 6.43
CA ASN A 5 -2.96 5.70 7.16
C ASN A 5 -2.62 4.46 6.32
N ILE A 6 -3.61 3.88 5.63
CA ILE A 6 -3.35 2.70 4.78
C ILE A 6 -2.42 3.06 3.64
N TRP A 7 -2.69 4.15 2.91
CA TRP A 7 -1.82 4.53 1.80
C TRP A 7 -0.44 4.97 2.23
N SER A 8 -0.32 5.64 3.39
CA SER A 8 0.98 5.96 3.99
C SER A 8 1.73 4.70 4.40
N ALA A 9 1.03 3.67 4.89
CA ALA A 9 1.64 2.38 5.17
C ALA A 9 2.16 1.71 3.89
N VAL A 10 1.41 1.73 2.79
CA VAL A 10 1.87 1.22 1.49
C VAL A 10 3.14 1.94 1.03
N ASP A 11 3.18 3.28 1.14
CA ASP A 11 4.36 4.08 0.79
C ASP A 11 5.58 3.72 1.66
N ARG A 12 5.37 3.54 2.97
CA ARG A 12 6.43 3.13 3.90
C ARG A 12 6.94 1.72 3.63
N ILE A 13 6.05 0.80 3.27
CA ILE A 13 6.44 -0.57 2.92
C ILE A 13 7.28 -0.56 1.63
N ALA A 14 6.86 0.20 0.61
CA ALA A 14 7.65 0.36 -0.60
C ALA A 14 9.04 0.92 -0.28
N ALA A 15 9.11 1.99 0.53
CA ALA A 15 10.38 2.59 0.95
C ALA A 15 11.27 1.61 1.74
N LYS A 16 10.70 0.82 2.66
CA LYS A 16 11.42 -0.20 3.44
C LYS A 16 12.03 -1.29 2.54
N MET A 17 11.38 -1.58 1.40
CA MET A 17 11.88 -2.51 0.39
C MET A 17 12.85 -1.86 -0.61
N GLY A 18 13.14 -0.56 -0.50
CA GLY A 18 13.92 0.17 -1.51
C GLY A 18 13.20 0.31 -2.86
N LEU A 19 11.87 0.20 -2.87
CA LEU A 19 11.03 0.26 -4.07
C LEU A 19 10.22 1.56 -4.13
N SER A 20 9.89 1.99 -5.34
CA SER A 20 8.83 2.97 -5.55
C SER A 20 7.44 2.30 -5.43
N CYS A 21 6.36 3.08 -5.35
CA CYS A 21 5.00 2.54 -5.34
C CYS A 21 4.73 1.66 -6.57
N SER A 22 5.25 2.05 -7.74
CA SER A 22 5.17 1.24 -8.96
C SER A 22 6.04 -0.01 -8.91
N GLY A 23 7.22 0.07 -8.28
CA GLY A 23 8.07 -1.10 -8.02
C GLY A 23 7.37 -2.11 -7.12
N LEU A 24 6.74 -1.65 -6.03
CA LEU A 24 5.93 -2.50 -5.16
C LEU A 24 4.73 -3.11 -5.89
N ALA A 25 4.03 -2.33 -6.73
CA ALA A 25 2.92 -2.84 -7.52
C ALA A 25 3.35 -3.97 -8.46
N ARG A 26 4.49 -3.81 -9.15
CA ARG A 26 5.08 -4.87 -9.99
C ARG A 26 5.45 -6.11 -9.17
N ALA A 27 6.07 -5.91 -8.00
CA ALA A 27 6.43 -7.01 -7.11
C ALA A 27 5.18 -7.78 -6.61
N CYS A 28 4.04 -7.09 -6.47
CA CYS A 28 2.75 -7.71 -6.16
C CYS A 28 2.02 -8.33 -7.38
N GLY A 29 2.62 -8.32 -8.57
CA GLY A 29 1.99 -8.81 -9.80
C GLY A 29 0.79 -7.96 -10.24
N MET A 30 0.81 -6.67 -9.91
CA MET A 30 -0.25 -5.71 -10.25
C MET A 30 0.23 -4.71 -11.29
N ASP A 31 -0.72 -3.99 -11.88
CA ASP A 31 -0.42 -2.86 -12.75
C ASP A 31 0.50 -1.85 -12.04
N PRO A 32 1.59 -1.37 -12.67
CA PRO A 32 2.56 -0.46 -12.05
C PRO A 32 1.95 0.86 -11.55
N THR A 33 0.76 1.24 -12.01
CA THR A 33 0.08 2.47 -11.57
C THR A 33 -0.90 2.23 -10.43
N ALA A 34 -1.14 0.97 -10.04
CA ALA A 34 -2.16 0.60 -9.05
C ALA A 34 -2.01 1.32 -7.70
N PHE A 35 -0.77 1.61 -7.28
CA PHE A 35 -0.48 2.26 -5.99
C PHE A 35 -0.18 3.76 -6.12
N ASN A 36 -0.29 4.34 -7.32
CA ASN A 36 0.00 5.75 -7.57
C ASN A 36 -1.02 6.66 -6.89
N LYS A 37 -0.58 7.84 -6.43
CA LYS A 37 -1.42 8.82 -5.73
C LYS A 37 -2.69 9.19 -6.50
N SER A 38 -2.60 9.32 -7.83
CA SER A 38 -3.74 9.62 -8.71
C SER A 38 -4.84 8.54 -8.73
N LYS A 39 -4.55 7.31 -8.30
CA LYS A 39 -5.53 6.21 -8.20
C LYS A 39 -6.15 6.09 -6.80
N ARG A 40 -5.63 6.81 -5.80
CA ARG A 40 -6.09 6.73 -4.39
C ARG A 40 -7.38 7.49 -4.15
N VAL A 41 -7.69 8.46 -5.00
CA VAL A 41 -8.91 9.28 -4.97
C VAL A 41 -9.48 9.30 -6.39
N SER A 42 -10.77 9.02 -6.53
CA SER A 42 -11.45 9.08 -7.82
C SER A 42 -11.64 10.53 -8.27
N LYS A 43 -11.94 10.74 -9.56
CA LYS A 43 -12.28 12.06 -10.12
C LYS A 43 -13.42 12.76 -9.37
N TYR A 44 -14.32 11.99 -8.75
CA TYR A 44 -15.46 12.48 -7.97
C TYR A 44 -15.16 12.62 -6.47
N GLY A 45 -13.88 12.57 -6.06
CA GLY A 45 -13.47 12.70 -4.66
C GLY A 45 -13.68 11.43 -3.82
N LYS A 46 -14.15 10.32 -4.41
CA LYS A 46 -14.36 9.07 -3.67
C LYS A 46 -13.00 8.45 -3.34
N LEU A 47 -12.78 8.18 -2.06
CA LEU A 47 -11.59 7.50 -1.57
C LEU A 47 -11.55 6.04 -2.08
N HIS A 48 -10.49 5.68 -2.79
CA HIS A 48 -10.25 4.30 -3.20
C HIS A 48 -9.52 3.57 -2.08
N TRP A 49 -10.18 2.59 -1.48
CA TRP A 49 -9.58 1.72 -0.48
C TRP A 49 -8.98 0.49 -1.16
N PRO A 50 -7.71 0.14 -0.87
CA PRO A 50 -7.16 -1.10 -1.35
C PRO A 50 -7.95 -2.27 -0.74
N SER A 51 -8.21 -3.29 -1.55
CA SER A 51 -8.92 -4.48 -1.09
C SER A 51 -8.09 -5.26 -0.07
N GLY A 52 -8.75 -6.07 0.78
CA GLY A 52 -8.05 -6.97 1.70
C GLY A 52 -7.08 -7.90 0.98
N ASN A 53 -7.46 -8.38 -0.22
CA ASN A 53 -6.60 -9.23 -1.04
C ASN A 53 -5.33 -8.50 -1.53
N THR A 54 -5.46 -7.23 -1.91
CA THR A 54 -4.32 -6.37 -2.26
C THR A 54 -3.38 -6.19 -1.07
N LEU A 55 -3.91 -5.93 0.12
CA LEU A 55 -3.10 -5.79 1.34
C LEU A 55 -2.37 -7.09 1.68
N SER A 56 -3.03 -8.25 1.56
CA SER A 56 -2.40 -9.55 1.77
C SER A 56 -1.22 -9.79 0.82
N LYS A 57 -1.34 -9.41 -0.46
CA LYS A 57 -0.24 -9.48 -1.43
C LYS A 57 0.95 -8.60 -1.03
N ILE A 58 0.68 -7.37 -0.62
CA ILE A 58 1.73 -6.44 -0.18
C ILE A 58 2.48 -7.00 1.03
N VAL A 59 1.76 -7.49 2.05
CA VAL A 59 2.35 -8.08 3.26
C VAL A 59 3.19 -9.31 2.92
N SER A 60 2.69 -10.18 2.04
CA SER A 60 3.40 -11.38 1.58
C SER A 60 4.70 -11.04 0.83
N VAL A 61 4.64 -10.12 -0.14
CA VAL A 61 5.80 -9.67 -0.92
C VAL A 61 6.83 -8.95 -0.06
N ALA A 62 6.37 -8.11 0.87
CA ALA A 62 7.23 -7.40 1.81
C ALA A 62 7.74 -8.30 2.95
N LYS A 63 7.32 -9.57 3.01
CA LYS A 63 7.65 -10.54 4.07
C LYS A 63 7.43 -9.98 5.48
N LEU A 64 6.34 -9.23 5.65
CA LEU A 64 6.00 -8.62 6.93
C LEU A 64 5.16 -9.57 7.79
N SER A 65 5.46 -9.61 9.08
CA SER A 65 4.55 -10.22 10.05
C SER A 65 3.30 -9.35 10.25
N PRO A 66 2.19 -9.91 10.76
CA PRO A 66 1.01 -9.13 11.12
C PRO A 66 1.31 -8.00 12.10
N GLU A 67 2.24 -8.23 13.04
CA GLU A 67 2.67 -7.24 14.03
C GLU A 67 3.44 -6.07 13.39
N GLU A 68 4.39 -6.37 12.50
CA GLU A 68 5.14 -5.33 11.76
C GLU A 68 4.21 -4.50 10.88
N PHE A 69 3.27 -5.13 10.18
CA PHE A 69 2.26 -4.42 9.40
C PHE A 69 1.39 -3.51 10.29
N GLY A 70 0.93 -4.01 11.44
CA GLY A 70 0.20 -3.23 12.43
C GLY A 70 1.01 -2.05 13.00
N ARG A 71 2.32 -2.22 13.18
CA ARG A 71 3.23 -1.15 13.62
C ARG A 71 3.31 -0.03 12.58
N ILE A 72 3.50 -0.39 11.30
CA ILE A 72 3.57 0.56 10.18
C ILE A 72 2.26 1.36 10.04
N LEU A 73 1.11 0.70 10.22
CA LEU A 73 -0.23 1.33 10.15
C LEU A 73 -0.49 2.34 11.28
N ARG A 74 0.14 2.16 12.44
CA ARG A 74 -0.03 3.01 13.62
C ARG A 74 0.99 4.14 13.72
N GLN A 75 2.11 4.05 13.01
CA GLN A 75 3.06 5.16 12.94
C GLN A 75 2.37 6.40 12.35
N LYS A 76 2.43 7.53 13.06
CA LYS A 76 1.97 8.82 12.54
C LYS A 76 3.06 9.44 11.68
#